data_AF-A0AA37C4C3-F1
#
_entry.id   AF-A0AA37C4C3-F1
#
_cell.length_a   1.000
_cell.length_b   1.000
_cell.length_c   1.000
_cell.angle_alpha   90.00
_cell.angle_beta   90.00
_cell.angle_gamma   90.00
#
_symmetry.space_group_name_H-M   'P 1'
#
loop_
_entity.id
_entity.type
_entity.pdbx_description
1 polymer ?
#
loop_
_entity_poly.entity_id
_entity_poly.type
_entity_poly.pdbx_seq_one_letter_code
_entity_poly.pdbx_strand_id
1 'polypeptide(L)'
;MDGAGPRALGAAAGAGTARKPVGNRPSGSDAEAADQPLVADGLLERRPYRASPVRHAYVLTERGRSLRPVIVALVDFTTGREAEPVVVGARTGERLDDSEAYVFTAGPAASAVMRGRYEEWGRA
;
A
#
# COMPACT_ATOMS: atom_id res chain seq x y z
N MET A 1 -37.45 50.23 23.69
CA MET A 1 -37.53 49.78 22.28
C MET A 1 -36.48 50.62 21.57
N ASP A 2 -35.30 50.12 21.18
CA ASP A 2 -35.03 48.86 20.49
C ASP A 2 -33.72 48.18 20.92
N GLY A 3 -33.68 46.87 20.69
CA GLY A 3 -32.67 45.94 21.17
C GLY A 3 -31.31 46.05 20.48
N ALA A 4 -30.26 46.14 21.29
CA ALA A 4 -28.91 45.81 20.90
C ALA A 4 -28.76 44.27 20.91
N GLY A 5 -28.88 43.65 19.74
CA GLY A 5 -28.50 42.24 19.53
C GLY A 5 -26.98 42.07 19.66
N PRO A 6 -26.49 40.95 20.21
CA PRO A 6 -25.06 40.71 20.37
C PRO A 6 -24.42 40.43 19.00
N ARG A 7 -23.29 41.09 18.74
CA ARG A 7 -22.38 40.75 17.63
C ARG A 7 -21.79 39.37 17.89
N ALA A 8 -22.27 38.37 17.15
CA ALA A 8 -21.66 37.06 17.10
C ALA A 8 -20.29 37.13 16.40
N LEU A 9 -19.30 36.60 17.09
CA LEU A 9 -17.96 36.31 16.64
C LEU A 9 -18.05 35.33 15.44
N GLY A 10 -17.71 35.81 14.24
CA GLY A 10 -17.63 34.98 13.04
C GLY A 10 -16.42 34.05 13.12
N ALA A 11 -16.70 32.76 13.19
CA ALA A 11 -15.76 31.67 13.30
C ALA A 11 -14.79 31.59 12.12
N ALA A 12 -13.54 31.24 12.45
CA ALA A 12 -12.59 30.67 11.53
C ALA A 12 -13.12 29.34 10.96
N ALA A 13 -13.16 29.20 9.64
CA ALA A 13 -13.21 27.90 8.97
C ALA A 13 -12.91 28.09 7.48
N GLY A 14 -11.99 27.29 6.95
CA GLY A 14 -11.78 27.18 5.51
C GLY A 14 -10.31 27.23 5.07
N ALA A 15 -9.41 26.54 5.77
CA ALA A 15 -8.15 26.15 5.17
C ALA A 15 -8.49 25.30 3.93
N GLY A 16 -8.23 25.86 2.75
CA GLY A 16 -8.43 25.17 1.48
C GLY A 16 -7.70 23.84 1.52
N THR A 17 -8.45 22.75 1.36
CA THR A 17 -7.88 21.45 1.07
C THR A 17 -7.09 21.58 -0.22
N ALA A 18 -5.77 21.73 -0.08
CA ALA A 18 -4.83 21.64 -1.17
C ALA A 18 -4.98 20.24 -1.77
N ARG A 19 -5.69 20.14 -2.89
CA ARG A 19 -5.65 18.94 -3.72
C ARG A 19 -4.20 18.73 -4.12
N LYS A 20 -3.59 17.65 -3.61
CA LYS A 20 -2.25 17.23 -3.99
C LYS A 20 -2.16 17.22 -5.53
N PRO A 21 -1.15 17.84 -6.16
CA PRO A 21 -1.03 17.81 -7.61
C PRO A 21 -0.94 16.33 -8.02
N VAL A 22 -1.84 15.91 -8.91
CA VAL A 22 -1.74 14.63 -9.59
C VAL A 22 -0.39 14.65 -10.31
N GLY A 23 0.58 13.89 -9.77
CA GLY A 23 1.88 13.71 -10.39
C GLY A 23 1.71 13.29 -11.85
N ASN A 24 2.66 13.69 -12.70
CA ASN A 24 2.64 13.44 -14.14
C ASN A 24 1.98 12.10 -14.47
N ARG A 25 0.84 12.16 -15.17
CA ARG A 25 0.21 10.96 -15.74
C ARG A 25 1.24 10.38 -16.71
N PRO A 26 1.76 9.17 -16.48
CA PRO A 26 2.78 8.59 -17.35
C PRO A 26 2.26 8.57 -18.78
N SER A 27 3.13 8.90 -19.74
CA SER A 27 2.79 8.73 -21.15
C SER A 27 2.53 7.24 -21.42
N GLY A 28 1.77 6.92 -22.47
CA GLY A 28 1.36 5.53 -22.74
C GLY A 28 2.53 4.54 -22.82
N SER A 29 3.71 4.98 -23.27
CA SER A 29 4.92 4.15 -23.33
C SER A 29 5.59 3.96 -21.97
N ASP A 30 5.60 5.00 -21.12
CA ASP A 30 6.27 4.94 -19.81
C ASP A 30 5.48 4.05 -18.84
N ALA A 31 4.14 4.09 -18.94
CA ALA A 31 3.25 3.20 -18.19
C ALA A 31 3.45 1.73 -18.61
N GLU A 32 3.58 1.47 -19.91
CA GLU A 32 3.78 0.12 -20.44
C GLU A 32 5.13 -0.46 -19.98
N ALA A 33 6.18 0.36 -19.92
CA ALA A 33 7.48 -0.07 -19.39
C ALA A 33 7.43 -0.42 -17.89
N ALA A 34 6.63 0.31 -17.09
CA ALA A 34 6.46 0.03 -15.66
C ALA A 34 5.64 -1.25 -15.40
N ASP A 35 4.71 -1.61 -16.29
CA ASP A 35 3.86 -2.79 -16.14
C ASP A 35 4.55 -4.10 -16.59
N GLN A 36 5.56 -4.03 -17.47
CA GLN A 36 6.25 -5.21 -18.00
C GLN A 36 6.88 -6.12 -16.91
N PRO A 37 7.63 -5.59 -15.91
CA PRO A 37 8.17 -6.42 -14.83
C PRO A 37 7.06 -7.09 -13.99
N LEU A 38 5.96 -6.37 -13.73
CA LEU A 38 4.84 -6.88 -12.95
C LEU A 38 4.09 -8.01 -13.66
N VAL A 39 4.05 -7.98 -15.00
CA VAL A 39 3.57 -9.11 -15.81
C VAL A 39 4.55 -10.28 -15.77
N ALA A 40 5.85 -10.01 -15.87
CA ALA A 40 6.89 -11.05 -15.80
C ALA A 40 6.89 -11.80 -14.45
N ASP A 41 6.66 -11.09 -13.35
CA ASP A 41 6.55 -11.65 -12.00
C ASP A 41 5.20 -12.31 -11.70
N GLY A 42 4.27 -12.28 -12.66
CA GLY A 42 2.94 -12.89 -12.56
C GLY A 42 2.00 -12.14 -11.61
N LEU A 43 2.23 -10.85 -11.37
CA LEU A 43 1.36 -9.99 -10.56
C LEU A 43 0.26 -9.35 -11.41
N LEU A 44 0.54 -9.09 -12.69
CA LEU A 44 -0.42 -8.58 -13.67
C LEU A 44 -0.58 -9.53 -14.86
N GLU A 45 -1.77 -9.52 -15.45
CA GLU A 45 -2.09 -10.18 -16.71
C GLU A 45 -2.44 -9.12 -17.76
N ARG A 46 -1.82 -9.23 -18.95
CA ARG A 46 -2.08 -8.31 -20.07
C ARG A 46 -3.22 -8.85 -20.94
N ARG A 47 -4.38 -8.18 -20.93
CA ARG A 47 -5.58 -8.58 -21.69
C ARG A 47 -5.97 -7.55 -22.75
N PRO A 48 -6.24 -7.94 -24.01
CA PRO A 48 -6.79 -7.02 -24.99
C PRO A 48 -8.23 -6.65 -24.59
N TYR A 49 -8.53 -5.35 -24.47
CA TYR A 49 -9.89 -4.88 -24.15
C TYR A 49 -10.53 -4.11 -25.31
N ARG A 50 -9.74 -3.66 -26.29
CA ARG A 50 -10.21 -2.99 -27.50
C ARG A 50 -9.46 -3.55 -28.69
N ALA A 51 -10.15 -3.76 -29.81
CA ALA A 51 -9.59 -4.38 -31.01
C ALA A 51 -9.15 -3.38 -32.10
N SER A 52 -9.59 -2.11 -32.05
CA SER A 52 -9.14 -1.08 -33.00
C SER A 52 -9.23 0.35 -32.43
N PRO A 53 -8.08 1.00 -32.17
CA PRO A 53 -6.74 0.40 -32.05
C PRO A 53 -6.69 -0.64 -30.93
N VAL A 54 -5.78 -1.63 -31.04
CA VAL A 54 -5.61 -2.66 -30.00
C VAL A 54 -5.11 -2.00 -28.72
N ARG A 55 -5.85 -2.15 -27.62
CA ARG A 55 -5.45 -1.64 -26.31
C ARG A 55 -5.49 -2.77 -25.29
N HIS A 56 -4.45 -2.83 -24.48
CA HIS A 56 -4.34 -3.81 -23.41
C HIS A 56 -4.75 -3.18 -22.08
N ALA A 57 -5.41 -3.98 -21.25
CA ALA A 57 -5.64 -3.74 -19.85
C ALA A 57 -4.69 -4.64 -19.07
N TYR A 58 -4.08 -4.09 -18.02
CA TYR A 58 -3.23 -4.84 -17.10
C TYR A 58 -4.05 -5.12 -15.84
N VAL A 59 -4.42 -6.39 -15.64
CA VAL A 59 -5.35 -6.82 -14.59
C VAL A 59 -4.60 -7.62 -13.55
N LEU A 60 -4.84 -7.36 -12.26
CA LEU A 60 -4.21 -8.12 -11.17
C LEU A 60 -4.54 -9.61 -11.27
N THR A 61 -3.52 -10.45 -11.07
CA THR A 61 -3.66 -11.90 -10.85
C THR A 61 -4.09 -12.17 -9.41
N GLU A 62 -4.32 -13.43 -9.04
CA GLU A 62 -4.54 -13.81 -7.63
C GLU A 62 -3.34 -13.43 -6.75
N ARG A 63 -2.12 -13.69 -7.24
CA ARG A 63 -0.86 -13.30 -6.58
C ARG A 63 -0.67 -11.78 -6.50
N GLY A 64 -1.09 -11.05 -7.52
CA GLY A 64 -1.14 -9.58 -7.47
C GLY A 64 -2.13 -9.08 -6.40
N ARG A 65 -3.31 -9.71 -6.30
CA ARG A 65 -4.33 -9.36 -5.30
C ARG A 65 -3.89 -9.67 -3.87
N SER A 66 -3.07 -10.70 -3.65
CA SER A 66 -2.55 -11.03 -2.32
C SER A 66 -1.56 -9.99 -1.77
N LEU A 67 -1.09 -9.04 -2.59
CA LEU A 67 -0.27 -7.91 -2.13
C LEU A 67 -1.09 -6.74 -1.57
N ARG A 68 -2.43 -6.78 -1.63
CA ARG A 68 -3.29 -5.77 -1.02
C ARG A 68 -2.92 -5.40 0.43
N PRO A 69 -2.64 -6.32 1.37
CA PRO A 69 -2.20 -5.95 2.72
C PRO A 69 -0.88 -5.17 2.78
N VAL A 70 -0.05 -5.22 1.74
CA VAL A 70 1.26 -4.52 1.67
C VAL A 70 1.16 -3.19 0.92
N ILE A 71 0.25 -3.10 -0.05
CA ILE A 71 0.13 -1.93 -0.96
C ILE A 71 -0.98 -0.96 -0.50
N VAL A 72 -1.96 -1.43 0.26
CA VAL A 72 -3.11 -0.62 0.70
C VAL A 72 -2.84 -0.07 2.09
N ALA A 73 -2.91 1.26 2.24
CA ALA A 73 -2.91 1.91 3.54
C ALA A 73 -4.14 1.49 4.34
N LEU A 74 -3.93 1.05 5.58
CA LEU A 74 -5.03 0.77 6.50
C LEU A 74 -5.55 2.11 7.03
N VAL A 75 -6.87 2.31 7.01
CA VAL A 75 -7.49 3.57 7.42
C VAL A 75 -8.57 3.28 8.43
N ASP A 76 -8.64 4.07 9.50
CA ASP A 76 -9.74 4.02 10.44
C ASP A 76 -11.04 4.44 9.74
N PHE A 77 -12.05 3.58 9.79
CA PHE A 77 -13.29 3.77 9.03
C PHE A 77 -14.08 5.01 9.47
N THR A 78 -14.01 5.36 10.75
CA THR A 78 -14.81 6.46 11.32
C THR A 78 -14.17 7.81 11.07
N THR A 79 -12.84 7.87 11.20
CA THR A 79 -12.06 9.11 11.19
C THR A 79 -11.34 9.34 9.86
N GLY A 80 -11.17 8.30 9.04
CA GLY A 80 -10.41 8.36 7.79
C GLY A 80 -8.91 8.58 7.97
N ARG A 81 -8.39 8.46 9.20
CA ARG A 81 -6.96 8.61 9.49
C ARG A 81 -6.22 7.32 9.13
N GLU A 82 -5.08 7.47 8.47
CA GLU A 82 -4.18 6.35 8.19
C GLU A 82 -3.73 5.73 9.52
N ALA A 83 -3.93 4.42 9.62
CA ALA A 83 -3.43 3.62 10.71
C ALA A 83 -1.99 3.23 10.38
N GLU A 84 -1.11 3.36 11.38
CA GLU A 84 0.23 2.78 11.34
C GLU A 84 0.11 1.34 11.87
N PRO A 85 0.10 0.31 10.99
CA PRO A 85 -0.10 -1.05 11.43
C PRO A 85 1.14 -1.57 12.15
N VAL A 86 0.97 -2.12 13.35
CA VAL A 86 2.01 -2.85 14.08
C VAL A 86 1.60 -4.31 14.22
N VAL A 87 2.52 -5.22 13.91
CA VAL A 87 2.27 -6.66 14.08
C VAL A 87 2.75 -7.06 15.47
N VAL A 88 1.86 -7.67 16.25
CA VAL A 88 2.15 -8.14 17.61
C VAL A 88 1.90 -9.63 17.76
N GLY A 89 2.65 -10.28 18.63
CA GLY A 89 2.39 -11.65 19.05
C GLY A 89 1.04 -11.73 19.77
N ALA A 90 0.07 -12.45 19.22
CA ALA A 90 -1.32 -12.42 19.72
C ALA A 90 -1.47 -12.84 21.21
N ARG A 91 -0.53 -13.62 21.74
CA ARG A 91 -0.51 -14.07 23.14
C ARG A 91 0.31 -13.18 24.06
N THR A 92 1.36 -12.55 23.55
CA THR A 92 2.35 -11.81 24.34
C THR A 92 2.12 -10.30 24.28
N GLY A 93 1.53 -9.80 23.19
CA GLY A 93 1.39 -8.37 22.90
C GLY A 93 2.69 -7.71 22.44
N GLU A 94 3.79 -8.46 22.35
CA GLU A 94 5.10 -7.95 21.91
C GLU A 94 5.11 -7.66 20.42
N ARG A 95 5.80 -6.60 20.00
CA ARG A 95 5.94 -6.28 18.57
C ARG A 95 6.92 -7.24 17.91
N LEU A 96 6.56 -7.71 16.72
CA LEU A 96 7.37 -8.65 15.95
C LEU A 96 8.47 -7.99 15.10
N ASP A 97 8.56 -6.66 15.12
CA ASP A 97 9.65 -5.90 14.49
C ASP A 97 10.84 -5.65 15.43
N ASP A 98 10.76 -6.13 16.68
CA ASP A 98 11.91 -6.20 17.58
C ASP A 98 12.86 -7.32 17.10
N SER A 99 13.95 -6.91 16.44
CA SER A 99 14.97 -7.81 15.91
C SER A 99 15.85 -8.47 16.99
N GLU A 100 15.85 -7.95 18.22
CA GLU A 100 16.55 -8.60 19.35
C GLU A 100 15.69 -9.73 19.94
N ALA A 101 14.36 -9.59 19.86
CA ALA A 101 13.41 -10.59 20.35
C ALA A 101 12.98 -11.62 19.29
N TYR A 102 12.89 -11.23 18.01
CA TYR A 102 12.36 -12.06 16.93
C TYR A 102 13.26 -12.08 15.69
N VAL A 103 13.52 -13.29 15.17
CA VAL A 103 14.26 -13.50 13.92
C VAL A 103 13.40 -14.25 12.92
N PHE A 104 13.49 -13.85 11.64
CA PHE A 104 12.94 -14.64 10.55
C PHE A 104 13.84 -15.85 10.28
N THR A 105 13.28 -17.05 10.42
CA THR A 105 13.98 -18.30 10.09
C THR A 105 13.21 -19.10 9.05
N ALA A 106 13.92 -19.98 8.36
CA ALA A 106 13.34 -20.87 7.37
C ALA A 106 12.42 -21.91 8.05
N GLY A 107 11.16 -21.98 7.62
CA GLY A 107 10.20 -22.95 8.15
C GLY A 107 10.52 -24.40 7.77
N PRO A 108 9.86 -25.39 8.40
CA PRO A 108 10.14 -26.81 8.21
C PRO A 108 9.96 -27.30 6.76
N ALA A 109 9.10 -26.64 5.99
CA ALA A 109 8.88 -26.93 4.56
C ALA A 109 9.81 -26.16 3.60
N ALA A 110 10.74 -25.34 4.10
CA ALA A 110 11.61 -24.52 3.27
C ALA A 110 12.56 -25.40 2.42
N SER A 111 12.77 -24.98 1.18
CA SER A 111 13.76 -25.62 0.29
C SER A 111 15.18 -25.34 0.76
N ALA A 112 16.15 -26.17 0.35
CA ALA A 112 17.56 -25.97 0.69
C ALA A 112 18.09 -24.59 0.23
N VAL A 113 17.66 -24.12 -0.94
CA VAL A 113 17.99 -22.79 -1.45
C VAL A 113 17.43 -21.68 -0.55
N MET A 114 16.18 -21.83 -0.06
CA MET A 114 15.56 -20.86 0.83
C MET A 114 16.21 -20.85 2.22
N ARG A 115 16.63 -22.02 2.73
CA ARG A 115 17.40 -22.13 3.99
C ARG A 115 18.73 -21.38 3.90
N GLY A 116 19.48 -21.57 2.81
CA GLY A 116 20.75 -20.89 2.60
C GLY A 116 20.66 -19.35 2.60
N ARG A 117 19.56 -18.78 2.06
CA ARG A 117 19.35 -17.32 2.05
C ARG A 117 19.20 -16.72 3.45
N TYR A 118 18.56 -17.43 4.39
CA TYR A 118 18.38 -16.94 5.76
C TYR A 118 19.62 -17.19 6.64
N GLU A 119 20.38 -18.25 6.39
CA GLU A 119 21.68 -18.49 7.06
C GLU A 119 22.72 -17.41 6.72
N GLU A 120 22.63 -16.81 5.52
CA GLU A 120 23.52 -15.73 5.09
C GLU A 120 23.11 -14.37 5.68
N TRP A 121 21.81 -14.10 5.82
CA TRP A 121 21.30 -12.87 6.46
C TRP A 121 21.44 -12.85 7.99
N GLY A 122 21.47 -14.01 8.65
CA GLY A 122 21.68 -14.10 10.11
C GLY A 122 23.13 -13.95 10.58
N ARG A 123 24.10 -13.75 9.67
CA ARG A 123 25.54 -13.59 9.98
C ARG A 123 26.09 -12.17 9.75
N ALA A 124 25.24 -11.18 9.49
CA ALA A 124 25.61 -9.77 9.38
C ALA A 124 24.99 -8.97 10.53
#